data_AF-A0A7G7BTF9-F1
#
_entry.id   AF-A0A7G7BTF9-F1
#
_cell.length_a   1.000
_cell.length_b   1.000
_cell.length_c   1.000
_cell.angle_alpha   90.00
_cell.angle_beta   90.00
_cell.angle_gamma   90.00
#
_symmetry.space_group_name_H-M   'P 1'
#
loop_
_entity.id
_entity.type
_entity.pdbx_description
1 polymer ?
#
loop_
_entity_poly.entity_id
_entity_poly.type
_entity_poly.pdbx_seq_one_letter_code
_entity_poly.pdbx_strand_id
1 'polypeptide(L)'
;MPPPEFPPLPALTRAEGEFIDRYLEVLDQVGRINPARGSDTYSALRAAQALASRAAALRDALVSMHERGETQIHAGTLARALRVLDGERRAERVTVPPVGTT
;
A
#
# COMPACT_ATOMS: atom_id res chain seq x y z
N MET A 1 9.14 14.15 25.47
CA MET A 1 9.21 12.73 25.05
C MET A 1 10.30 12.61 23.99
N PRO A 2 11.20 11.63 24.06
CA PRO A 2 12.07 11.34 22.92
C PRO A 2 11.20 10.99 21.69
N PRO A 3 11.64 11.34 20.47
CA PRO A 3 10.96 10.90 19.26
C PRO A 3 10.94 9.37 19.23
N PRO A 4 9.85 8.75 18.72
CA PRO A 4 9.80 7.30 18.56
C PRO A 4 10.96 6.85 17.66
N GLU A 5 11.77 5.90 18.15
CA GLU A 5 12.79 5.23 17.35
C GLU A 5 12.08 4.31 16.35
N PHE A 6 12.03 4.73 15.08
CA PHE A 6 11.63 3.84 14.01
C PHE A 6 12.78 2.90 13.70
N PRO A 7 12.54 1.57 13.60
CA PRO A 7 13.55 0.67 13.09
C PRO A 7 14.00 1.15 11.70
N PRO A 8 15.30 1.11 11.38
CA PRO A 8 15.79 1.62 10.12
C PRO A 8 15.13 0.87 8.96
N LEU A 9 14.87 1.59 7.86
CA LEU A 9 14.39 0.97 6.64
C LEU A 9 15.39 -0.13 6.22
N PRO A 10 14.92 -1.34 5.90
CA PRO A 10 15.82 -2.35 5.36
C PRO A 10 16.42 -1.84 4.03
N ALA A 11 17.59 -2.34 3.67
CA ALA A 11 18.18 -2.06 2.37
C ALA A 11 17.31 -2.69 1.28
N LEU A 12 16.48 -1.87 0.64
CA LEU A 12 15.63 -2.28 -0.48
C LEU A 12 16.40 -2.07 -1.79
N THR A 13 16.21 -2.99 -2.74
CA THR A 13 16.56 -2.66 -4.12
C THR A 13 15.65 -1.54 -4.63
N ARG A 14 16.07 -0.86 -5.71
CA ARG A 14 15.20 0.13 -6.37
C ARG A 14 13.86 -0.48 -6.81
N ALA A 15 13.87 -1.73 -7.24
CA ALA A 15 12.67 -2.42 -7.71
C ALA A 15 11.73 -2.79 -6.56
N GLU A 16 12.28 -3.25 -5.43
CA GLU A 16 11.51 -3.50 -4.20
C GLU A 16 10.87 -2.22 -3.65
N GLY A 17 11.60 -1.09 -3.71
CA GLY A 17 11.08 0.23 -3.35
C GLY A 17 9.90 0.65 -4.23
N GLU A 18 10.07 0.59 -5.56
CA GLU A 18 8.99 0.89 -6.51
C GLU A 18 7.77 -0.03 -6.29
N PHE A 19 8.00 -1.32 -6.06
CA PHE A 19 6.92 -2.27 -5.77
C PHE A 19 6.11 -1.86 -4.54
N ILE A 20 6.78 -1.50 -3.43
CA ILE A 20 6.12 -1.03 -2.21
C ILE A 20 5.35 0.27 -2.47
N ASP A 21 5.96 1.25 -3.14
CA ASP A 21 5.32 2.54 -3.39
C ASP A 21 4.03 2.35 -4.21
N ARG A 22 4.08 1.56 -5.28
CA ARG A 22 2.90 1.24 -6.09
C ARG A 22 1.85 0.46 -5.32
N TYR A 23 2.26 -0.47 -4.45
CA TYR A 23 1.35 -1.22 -3.61
C TYR A 23 0.61 -0.29 -2.63
N LEU A 24 1.31 0.65 -2.00
CA LEU A 24 0.71 1.62 -1.09
C LEU A 24 -0.24 2.59 -1.81
N GLU A 25 0.07 3.01 -3.04
CA GLU A 25 -0.82 3.83 -3.86
C GLU A 25 -2.16 3.11 -4.16
N VAL A 26 -2.11 1.79 -4.42
CA VAL A 26 -3.29 0.95 -4.60
C VAL A 26 -4.08 0.86 -3.29
N LEU A 27 -3.42 0.55 -2.17
CA LEU A 27 -4.08 0.49 -0.85
C LEU A 27 -4.78 1.80 -0.50
N ASP A 28 -4.17 2.94 -0.79
CA ASP A 28 -4.77 4.25 -0.54
C ASP A 28 -6.05 4.46 -1.35
N GLN A 29 -6.12 4.00 -2.61
CA GLN A 29 -7.37 4.08 -3.37
C GLN A 29 -8.41 3.08 -2.87
N VAL A 30 -8.01 1.85 -2.57
CA VAL A 30 -8.92 0.83 -2.01
C VAL A 30 -9.53 1.31 -0.68
N GLY A 31 -8.73 1.93 0.19
CA GLY A 31 -9.22 2.49 1.45
C GLY A 31 -10.16 3.69 1.25
N ARG A 32 -10.01 4.46 0.18
CA ARG A 32 -10.93 5.58 -0.16
C ARG A 32 -12.26 5.12 -0.75
N ILE A 33 -12.27 4.00 -1.47
CA ILE A 33 -13.51 3.41 -2.02
C ILE A 33 -14.23 2.49 -1.04
N ASN A 34 -13.66 2.27 0.15
CA ASN A 34 -14.26 1.40 1.16
C ASN A 34 -15.66 1.94 1.55
N PRO A 35 -16.74 1.21 1.21
CA PRO A 35 -18.10 1.70 1.45
C PRO A 35 -18.44 1.81 2.93
N ALA A 36 -17.74 1.08 3.80
CA ALA A 36 -17.92 1.14 5.25
C ALA A 36 -17.22 2.33 5.91
N ARG A 37 -16.40 3.08 5.16
CA ARG A 37 -15.62 4.24 5.66
C ARG A 37 -15.78 5.50 4.79
N GLY A 38 -16.61 5.44 3.75
CA GLY A 38 -16.82 6.53 2.80
C GLY A 38 -17.73 7.62 3.35
N SER A 39 -17.54 8.86 2.87
CA SER A 39 -18.33 10.03 3.25
C SER A 39 -19.16 10.61 2.10
N ASP A 40 -18.74 10.41 0.85
CA ASP A 40 -19.43 10.93 -0.34
C ASP A 40 -19.11 10.10 -1.60
N THR A 41 -20.11 9.94 -2.48
CA THR A 41 -20.06 9.07 -3.67
C THR A 41 -19.14 9.61 -4.77
N TYR A 42 -19.02 10.93 -4.92
CA TYR A 42 -18.15 11.52 -5.93
C TYR A 42 -16.67 11.31 -5.59
N SER A 43 -16.30 11.47 -4.31
CA SER A 43 -14.94 11.19 -3.85
C SER A 43 -14.55 9.72 -4.07
N ALA A 44 -15.48 8.79 -3.79
CA ALA A 44 -15.30 7.37 -4.03
C ALA A 44 -15.17 7.06 -5.53
N LEU A 45 -15.98 7.67 -6.39
CA LEU A 45 -15.87 7.52 -7.85
C LEU A 45 -14.50 7.96 -8.38
N ARG A 46 -13.98 9.10 -7.91
CA ARG A 46 -12.66 9.60 -8.32
C ARG A 46 -11.54 8.66 -7.88
N ALA A 47 -11.63 8.11 -6.67
CA ALA A 47 -10.67 7.11 -6.18
C ALA A 47 -10.74 5.80 -6.99
N ALA A 48 -11.95 5.32 -7.32
CA ALA A 48 -12.15 4.13 -8.15
C ALA A 48 -11.58 4.31 -9.56
N GLN A 49 -11.75 5.48 -10.16
CA GLN A 49 -11.13 5.81 -11.46
C GLN A 49 -9.61 5.80 -11.39
N ALA A 50 -9.03 6.36 -10.32
CA ALA A 50 -7.59 6.37 -10.11
C ALA A 50 -7.04 4.97 -9.84
N LEU A 51 -7.79 4.10 -9.17
CA LEU A 51 -7.36 2.74 -8.83
C LEU A 51 -6.91 1.95 -10.06
N ALA A 52 -7.59 2.08 -11.20
CA ALA A 52 -7.23 1.38 -12.42
C ALA A 52 -5.80 1.69 -12.88
N SER A 53 -5.39 2.97 -12.87
CA SER A 53 -4.03 3.35 -13.27
C SER A 53 -2.99 2.97 -12.22
N ARG A 54 -3.32 3.02 -10.92
CA ARG A 54 -2.43 2.55 -9.85
C ARG A 54 -2.19 1.05 -9.91
N ALA A 55 -3.23 0.26 -10.18
CA ALA A 55 -3.12 -1.18 -10.35
C ALA A 55 -2.29 -1.55 -11.59
N ALA A 56 -2.43 -0.80 -12.70
CA ALA A 56 -1.60 -0.97 -13.87
C ALA A 56 -0.11 -0.69 -13.57
N ALA A 57 0.19 0.42 -12.89
CA ALA A 57 1.57 0.75 -12.51
C ALA A 57 2.18 -0.30 -11.56
N LEU A 58 1.40 -0.85 -10.62
CA LEU A 58 1.83 -1.94 -9.75
C LEU A 58 2.19 -3.20 -10.55
N ARG A 59 1.32 -3.59 -11.49
CA ARG A 59 1.59 -4.71 -12.40
C ARG A 59 2.87 -4.46 -13.20
N ASP A 60 3.04 -3.26 -13.75
CA ASP A 60 4.19 -2.93 -14.59
C ASP A 60 5.51 -2.95 -13.80
N ALA A 61 5.49 -2.55 -12.52
CA ALA A 61 6.63 -2.72 -11.63
C ALA A 61 7.01 -4.20 -11.44
N LEU A 62 6.03 -5.07 -11.21
CA LEU A 62 6.24 -6.51 -11.08
C LEU A 62 6.70 -7.18 -12.38
N VAL A 63 6.15 -6.76 -13.53
CA VAL A 63 6.64 -7.20 -14.85
C VAL A 63 8.10 -6.83 -15.01
N SER A 64 8.47 -5.59 -14.67
CA SER A 64 9.84 -5.11 -14.78
C SER A 64 10.82 -5.86 -13.85
N MET A 65 10.39 -6.26 -12.66
CA MET A 65 11.16 -7.16 -11.78
C MET A 65 11.37 -8.52 -12.44
N HIS A 66 10.29 -9.12 -12.95
CA HIS A 66 10.33 -10.43 -13.57
C HIS A 66 11.25 -10.46 -14.80
N GLU A 67 11.17 -9.45 -15.68
CA GLU A 67 12.03 -9.32 -16.87
C GLU A 67 13.52 -9.18 -16.52
N ARG A 68 13.86 -8.66 -15.34
CA ARG A 68 15.24 -8.59 -14.83
C ARG A 68 15.70 -9.88 -14.14
N GLY A 69 14.85 -10.90 -14.08
CA GLY A 69 15.14 -12.17 -13.40
C GLY A 69 14.91 -12.14 -11.88
N GLU A 70 14.32 -11.07 -11.34
CA GLU A 70 13.94 -10.96 -9.94
C GLU A 70 12.66 -11.79 -9.69
N THR A 71 12.82 -13.09 -9.47
CA THR A 71 11.69 -14.05 -9.39
C THR A 71 11.21 -14.35 -7.97
N GLN A 72 11.86 -13.80 -6.95
CA GLN A 72 11.54 -14.05 -5.55
C GLN A 72 11.11 -12.76 -4.86
N ILE A 73 10.04 -12.85 -4.06
CA ILE A 73 9.59 -11.76 -3.20
C ILE A 73 10.10 -12.04 -1.78
N HIS A 74 10.99 -11.19 -1.27
CA HIS A 74 11.49 -11.28 0.11
C HIS A 74 10.46 -10.76 1.11
N ALA A 75 9.38 -11.51 1.32
CA ALA A 75 8.21 -11.07 2.09
C ALA A 75 8.56 -10.53 3.49
N GLY A 76 9.53 -11.12 4.20
CA GLY A 76 9.96 -10.63 5.51
C GLY A 76 10.63 -9.25 5.47
N THR A 77 11.38 -8.93 4.41
CA THR A 77 11.98 -7.61 4.18
C THR A 77 10.91 -6.60 3.81
N LEU A 78 10.03 -6.93 2.86
CA LEU A 78 8.95 -6.04 2.45
C LEU A 78 7.96 -5.77 3.58
N ALA A 79 7.63 -6.76 4.41
CA ALA A 79 6.78 -6.57 5.58
C ALA A 79 7.40 -5.59 6.58
N ARG A 80 8.72 -5.65 6.83
CA ARG A 80 9.41 -4.67 7.68
C ARG A 80 9.35 -3.27 7.07
N ALA A 81 9.61 -3.15 5.78
CA ALA A 81 9.53 -1.87 5.07
C ALA A 81 8.11 -1.29 5.12
N LEU A 82 7.08 -2.09 4.90
CA LEU A 82 5.68 -1.67 5.01
C LEU A 82 5.35 -1.15 6.41
N ARG A 83 5.82 -1.79 7.49
CA ARG A 83 5.60 -1.27 8.86
C ARG A 83 6.24 0.09 9.07
N VAL A 84 7.48 0.28 8.60
CA VAL A 84 8.18 1.58 8.71
C VAL A 84 7.49 2.66 7.87
N LEU A 85 6.94 2.29 6.71
CA LEU A 85 6.21 3.19 5.81
C LEU A 85 4.73 3.36 6.18
N ASP A 86 4.34 2.92 7.37
CA ASP A 86 2.97 3.09 7.89
C ASP A 86 1.92 2.38 7.00
N GLY A 87 2.31 1.20 6.49
CA GLY A 87 1.48 0.29 5.73
C GLY A 87 0.34 -0.31 6.56
N GLU A 88 0.55 -0.51 7.87
CA GLU A 88 -0.49 -1.03 8.78
C GLU A 88 -1.70 -0.07 8.84
N ARG A 89 -1.46 1.22 9.10
CA ARG A 89 -2.51 2.25 9.11
C ARG A 89 -3.26 2.34 7.79
N ARG A 90 -2.58 2.15 6.66
CA ARG A 90 -3.23 2.14 5.34
C ARG A 90 -4.06 0.89 5.11
N ALA A 91 -3.57 -0.28 5.54
CA ALA A 91 -4.29 -1.54 5.45
C ALA A 91 -5.58 -1.54 6.32
N GLU A 92 -5.57 -0.91 7.49
CA GLU A 92 -6.76 -0.76 8.34
C GLU A 92 -7.92 0.00 7.67
N ARG A 93 -7.61 0.85 6.69
CA ARG A 93 -8.63 1.59 5.92
C ARG A 93 -9.35 0.71 4.91
N VAL A 94 -8.76 -0.44 4.55
CA VAL A 94 -9.36 -1.40 3.62
C VAL A 94 -10.32 -2.35 4.34
N THR A 95 -10.08 -2.63 5.62
CA THR A 95 -10.94 -3.52 6.40
C THR A 95 -12.25 -2.83 6.81
N VAL A 96 -13.27 -3.65 7.06
CA VAL A 96 -14.51 -3.19 7.69
C VAL A 96 -14.17 -2.69 9.10
N PRO A 97 -14.58 -1.47 9.49
CA PRO A 97 -14.39 -1.00 10.84
C PRO A 97 -14.97 -1.99 11.85
N PRO A 98 -14.33 -2.20 13.01
CA PRO A 98 -14.96 -2.94 14.08
C PRO A 98 -16.27 -2.26 14.46
N VAL A 99 -17.26 -3.06 14.87
CA VAL A 99 -18.53 -2.53 15.39
C VAL A 99 -18.19 -1.67 16.60
N GLY A 100 -18.36 -0.35 16.50
CA GLY A 100 -18.11 0.52 17.63
C GLY A 100 -19.06 0.17 18.77
N THR A 101 -18.54 -0.11 19.96
CA THR A 101 -19.23 0.31 21.18
C THR A 101 -19.37 1.82 21.07
N THR A 102 -20.62 2.26 21.02
CA THR A 102 -21.14 3.60 20.72
C THR A 102 -20.31 4.75 21.27
#